data_AF-A0A967YZY1-F1
#
_entry.id   AF-A0A967YZY1-F1
#
_cell.length_a   1.000
_cell.length_b   1.000
_cell.length_c   1.000
_cell.angle_alpha   90.00
_cell.angle_beta   90.00
_cell.angle_gamma   90.00
#
_symmetry.space_group_name_H-M   'P 1'
#
loop_
_entity.id
_entity.type
_entity.pdbx_description
1 polymer ?
#
loop_
_entity_poly.entity_id
_entity_poly.type
_entity_poly.pdbx_seq_one_letter_code
_entity_poly.pdbx_strand_id
1 'polypeptide(L)' 'MKLAVKTLENKDAGEITLDKSVFGAPVREDIMHRMVNYQLAGRRTGSHKTKQR' A
#
# COMPACT_ATOMS: atom_id res chain seq x y z
N MET A 1 12.06 9.45 9.23
CA MET A 1 11.19 10.64 9.04
C MET A 1 10.48 10.91 10.36
N LYS A 2 10.45 12.15 10.86
CA LYS A 2 9.74 12.47 12.12
C LYS A 2 8.29 12.78 11.80
N LEU A 3 7.36 12.14 12.52
CA LEU A 3 5.92 12.42 12.42
C LEU A 3 5.37 12.76 13.80
N ALA A 4 4.47 13.75 13.85
CA ALA A 4 3.68 14.03 15.04
C ALA A 4 2.60 12.96 15.20
N VAL A 5 2.57 12.32 16.36
CA VAL A 5 1.53 11.38 16.75
C VAL A 5 0.41 12.18 17.41
N LYS A 6 -0.83 11.99 16.94
CA LYS A 6 -2.02 12.63 17.50
C LYS A 6 -2.85 11.62 18.26
N THR A 7 -3.48 12.07 19.35
CA THR A 7 -4.49 11.29 20.08
C THR A 7 -5.83 11.34 19.36
N LEU A 8 -6.76 10.45 19.72
CA LEU A 8 -8.15 10.44 19.21
C LEU A 8 -8.90 11.76 19.48
N GLU A 9 -8.48 12.51 20.49
CA GLU A 9 -8.99 13.85 20.81
C GLU A 9 -8.31 14.97 20.02
N ASN A 10 -7.49 14.62 19.01
CA ASN A 10 -6.72 15.54 18.18
C ASN A 10 -5.70 16.39 18.98
N LYS A 11 -5.24 15.91 20.13
CA LYS A 11 -4.14 16.50 20.91
C LYS A 11 -2.83 15.83 20.52
N ASP A 12 -1.71 16.55 20.62
CA ASP A 12 -0.39 15.98 20.32
C ASP A 12 0.02 14.97 21.39
N ALA A 13 0.32 13.75 20.98
CA ALA A 13 0.75 12.64 21.83
C ALA A 13 2.28 12.49 21.88
N GLY A 14 3.02 13.17 21.00
CA GLY A 14 4.48 13.13 20.91
C GLY A 14 5.00 13.01 19.46
N GLU A 15 6.32 12.94 19.28
CA GLU A 15 6.96 12.70 17.98
C GLU A 15 7.44 11.25 17.87
N ILE A 16 7.20 10.59 16.73
CA ILE A 16 7.78 9.29 16.40
C ILE A 16 8.78 9.42 15.24
N THR A 17 9.90 8.71 15.35
CA THR A 17 10.90 8.66 14.27
C THR A 17 10.73 7.36 13.49
N LEU A 18 10.27 7.47 12.24
CA LEU A 18 10.14 6.36 11.30
C LEU A 18 11.47 6.06 10.61
N ASP A 19 11.71 4.79 10.32
CA ASP A 19 12.90 4.34 9.59
C ASP A 19 12.92 4.91 8.15
N LYS A 20 14.06 5.46 7.75
CA LYS A 20 14.24 6.07 6.42
C LYS A 20 14.38 5.04 5.31
N SER A 21 14.83 3.82 5.60
CA SER A 21 14.98 2.75 4.60
C SER A 21 13.65 2.32 3.99
N VAL A 22 12.57 2.37 4.78
CA VAL A 22 11.22 1.99 4.35
C VAL A 22 10.42 3.21 3.89
N PHE A 23 10.39 4.27 4.71
CA PHE A 23 9.50 5.42 4.48
C PHE A 23 10.15 6.58 3.71
N GLY A 24 11.46 6.54 3.48
CA GLY A 24 12.21 7.52 2.71
C GLY A 24 12.69 7.02 1.36
N ALA A 25 12.26 5.81 0.95
CA ALA A 25 12.63 5.25 -0.34
C ALA A 25 12.04 6.09 -1.49
N PRO A 26 12.78 6.27 -2.61
CA PRO A 26 12.27 7.00 -3.75
C PRO A 26 11.05 6.28 -4.34
N VAL A 27 9.98 7.04 -4.59
CA VAL A 27 8.75 6.49 -5.15
C VAL A 27 8.99 6.14 -6.61
N ARG A 28 8.78 4.86 -6.94
CA ARG A 28 8.92 4.31 -8.29
C ARG A 28 7.54 4.01 -8.88
N GLU A 29 7.00 4.97 -9.62
CA GLU A 29 5.64 4.91 -10.18
C GLU A 29 5.44 3.70 -11.12
N ASP A 30 6.48 3.32 -11.86
CA ASP A 30 6.50 2.16 -12.75
C ASP A 30 6.21 0.84 -12.00
N ILE A 31 6.90 0.63 -10.87
CA ILE A 31 6.74 -0.56 -10.03
C ILE A 31 5.39 -0.53 -9.31
N MET A 32 5.00 0.63 -8.80
CA MET A 32 3.71 0.79 -8.09
C MET A 32 2.54 0.40 -8.99
N HIS A 33 2.51 0.90 -10.23
CA HIS A 33 1.46 0.57 -11.18
C HIS A 33 1.43 -0.93 -11.52
N ARG A 34 2.60 -1.56 -11.75
CA ARG A 34 2.69 -3.01 -11.99
C ARG A 34 2.19 -3.83 -10.82
N MET A 35 2.56 -3.45 -9.60
CA MET A 35 2.22 -4.21 -8.40
C MET A 35 0.72 -4.14 -8.09
N VAL A 36 0.09 -2.98 -8.30
CA VAL A 36 -1.38 -2.83 -8.18
C VAL A 36 -2.09 -3.76 -9.16
N ASN A 37 -1.70 -3.75 -10.43
CA ASN A 37 -2.32 -4.62 -11.44
C ASN A 37 -2.12 -6.11 -11.11
N TYR A 38 -0.93 -6.50 -10.65
CA TYR A 38 -0.65 -7.86 -10.18
C TYR A 38 -1.57 -8.27 -9.02
N GLN A 39 -1.71 -7.42 -8.00
CA GLN A 39 -2.60 -7.68 -6.86
C GLN A 39 -4.06 -7.80 -7.31
N LEU A 40 -4.53 -6.91 -8.19
CA LEU A 40 -5.89 -6.96 -8.72
C LEU A 40 -6.14 -8.22 -9.56
N ALA A 41 -5.17 -8.64 -10.37
CA ALA A 41 -5.24 -9.89 -11.11
C ALA A 41 -5.28 -11.10 -10.16
N GLY A 42 -4.48 -11.11 -9.10
CA GLY A 42 -4.48 -12.17 -8.09
C GLY A 42 -5.79 -12.27 -7.29
N ARG A 43 -6.54 -11.17 -7.16
CA ARG A 43 -7.89 -11.17 -6.55
C ARG A 43 -8.97 -11.76 -7.46
N ARG A 44 -8.71 -11.97 -8.76
CA ARG A 44 -9.70 -12.54 -9.69
C ARG A 44 -9.87 -14.03 -9.41
N THR A 45 -11.12 -14.46 -9.23
CA THR A 45 -11.48 -15.85 -8.88
C THR A 45 -11.31 -16.84 -10.05
N GLY A 46 -11.29 -16.37 -11.30
CA GLY A 46 -11.07 -17.22 -12.47
C GLY A 46 -12.19 -18.24 -12.77
N SER A 47 -13.40 -18.04 -12.25
CA SER A 47 -14.54 -18.98 -12.38
C SER A 47 -15.25 -18.97 -13.75
N HIS A 48 -14.60 -18.45 -14.79
CA HIS A 48 -15.09 -18.50 -16.17
C HIS A 48 -15.02 -19.93 -16.76
N LYS A 49 -16.15 -20.46 -17.25
CA LYS A 49 -16.20 -21.72 -18.01
C LYS A 49 -17.48 -21.79 -18.86
N THR A 50 -17.37 -22.27 -20.10
CA THR A 50 -18.51 -22.53 -21.00
C THR A 50 -18.47 -23.96 -21.52
N LYS A 51 -19.61 -24.48 -21.99
CA LYS A 51 -19.69 -25.81 -22.62
C LYS A 51 -19.23 -25.70 -24.09
N GLN A 52 -18.37 -26.62 -24.52
CA GLN A 52 -18.03 -26.80 -25.94
C GLN A 52 -19.02 -27.78 -26.60
N ARG A 53 -19.06 -27.81 -27.94
CA ARG A 53 -20.02 -28.59 -28.74
C ARG A 53 -19.89 -30.10 -28.52
#